data_AF-A0A1X0QJG7-F1
#
_entry.id   AF-A0A1X0QJG7-F1
#
_cell.length_a   1.000
_cell.length_b   1.000
_cell.length_c   1.000
_cell.angle_alpha   90.00
_cell.angle_beta   90.00
_cell.angle_gamma   90.00
#
_symmetry.space_group_name_H-M   'P 1'
#
loop_
_entity.id
_entity.type
_entity.pdbx_description
1 polymer ?
#
loop_
_entity_poly.entity_id
_entity_poly.type
_entity_poly.pdbx_seq_one_letter_code
_entity_poly.pdbx_strand_id
1 'polypeptide(L)'
;MGITSNILEHFKLKSEVKLNEIQEEENNEEEVDENNEEEKSFIWDENILPLTDYLKNQTRANKCKIEEISNLNYKPSKIISIAHAITLELLKKLSARDLIEYDGKKKSLNITYLINFNKGLINYLGKDAKFKILKKMAKNSELCKDYNLVNIIQMVMRQFRLSKKKLELVKFYKDLIENGVPEGYVLPFEWMLKDCADSNVNVDSEIASMRFCKIIDKVNEMKAIEYEFILKEKHRQFLFGKIYENLEKKHLKPKTKKLTSKNLSANL
;
A
#
# COMPACT_ATOMS: atom_id res chain seq x y z
N MET A 1 -65.79 -20.84 51.82
CA MET A 1 -64.51 -21.59 51.74
C MET A 1 -63.92 -21.41 50.36
N GLY A 2 -63.43 -20.21 50.07
CA GLY A 2 -62.84 -19.84 48.79
C GLY A 2 -61.89 -18.69 49.08
N ILE A 3 -60.59 -18.99 49.01
CA ILE A 3 -59.43 -18.07 48.95
C ILE A 3 -58.13 -18.91 48.77
N THR A 4 -58.11 -20.21 49.11
CA THR A 4 -56.91 -21.06 48.99
C THR A 4 -56.70 -21.77 47.64
N SER A 5 -57.70 -21.81 46.74
CA SER A 5 -57.56 -22.45 45.41
C SER A 5 -56.88 -21.53 44.38
N ASN A 6 -57.19 -20.23 44.38
CA ASN A 6 -56.66 -19.28 43.37
C ASN A 6 -55.22 -18.82 43.66
N ILE A 7 -54.74 -18.93 44.90
CA ILE A 7 -53.35 -18.60 45.23
C ILE A 7 -52.41 -19.72 44.76
N LEU A 8 -52.82 -20.99 44.87
CA LEU A 8 -52.01 -22.14 44.46
C LEU A 8 -51.88 -22.24 42.93
N GLU A 9 -52.93 -21.90 42.18
CA GLU A 9 -52.85 -21.75 40.71
C GLU A 9 -51.96 -20.58 40.30
N HIS A 10 -52.02 -19.44 41.01
CA HIS A 10 -51.18 -18.30 40.69
C HIS A 10 -49.68 -18.59 40.92
N PHE A 11 -49.32 -19.36 41.95
CA PHE A 11 -47.94 -19.77 42.20
C PHE A 11 -47.44 -20.83 41.20
N LYS A 12 -48.29 -21.79 40.78
CA LYS A 12 -47.94 -22.75 39.72
C LYS A 12 -47.72 -22.08 38.36
N LEU A 13 -48.60 -21.16 37.96
CA LEU A 13 -48.45 -20.37 36.73
C LEU A 13 -47.18 -19.50 36.75
N LYS A 14 -46.82 -18.89 37.90
CA LYS A 14 -45.58 -18.12 38.02
C LYS A 14 -44.32 -18.98 37.98
N SER A 15 -44.36 -20.24 38.44
CA SER A 15 -43.22 -21.16 38.32
C SER A 15 -43.07 -21.75 36.91
N GLU A 16 -44.17 -22.00 36.20
CA GLU A 16 -44.14 -22.47 34.81
C GLU A 16 -43.73 -21.35 33.84
N VAL A 17 -44.17 -20.11 34.06
CA VAL A 17 -43.70 -18.95 33.27
C VAL A 17 -42.21 -18.68 33.50
N LYS A 18 -41.69 -18.83 34.73
CA LYS A 18 -40.23 -18.69 34.97
C LYS A 18 -39.39 -19.83 34.39
N LEU A 19 -39.93 -21.05 34.26
CA LEU A 19 -39.21 -22.17 33.64
C LEU A 19 -39.26 -22.09 32.12
N ASN A 20 -40.35 -21.58 31.53
CA ASN A 20 -40.42 -21.30 30.10
C ASN A 20 -39.63 -20.04 29.73
N GLU A 21 -39.57 -18.99 30.55
CA GLU A 21 -38.69 -17.83 30.30
C GLU A 21 -37.20 -18.19 30.41
N ILE A 22 -36.81 -19.15 31.26
CA ILE A 22 -35.41 -19.63 31.36
C ILE A 22 -35.07 -20.68 30.28
N GLN A 23 -36.06 -21.37 29.70
CA GLN A 23 -35.85 -22.30 28.57
C GLN A 23 -36.07 -21.66 27.18
N GLU A 24 -36.79 -20.54 27.10
CA GLU A 24 -36.93 -19.72 25.88
C GLU A 24 -35.82 -18.67 25.75
N GLU A 25 -35.09 -18.32 26.83
CA GLU A 25 -33.83 -17.56 26.75
C GLU A 25 -32.62 -18.39 26.28
N GLU A 26 -32.76 -19.71 26.09
CA GLU A 26 -31.70 -20.57 25.52
C GLU A 26 -32.01 -21.06 24.08
N ASN A 27 -33.12 -20.66 23.44
CA ASN A 27 -33.50 -21.23 22.14
C ASN A 27 -34.20 -20.30 21.13
N ASN A 28 -33.95 -18.99 21.14
CA ASN A 28 -34.25 -18.12 20.00
C ASN A 28 -33.37 -16.87 20.00
N GLU A 29 -32.22 -16.94 19.32
CA GLU A 29 -31.62 -15.83 18.55
C GLU A 29 -30.40 -16.36 17.78
N GLU A 30 -30.64 -17.19 16.78
CA GLU A 30 -29.84 -17.13 15.54
C GLU A 30 -30.81 -16.73 14.43
N GLU A 31 -31.36 -15.52 14.53
CA GLU A 31 -31.59 -14.77 13.29
C GLU A 31 -30.20 -14.58 12.69
N VAL A 32 -29.93 -15.39 11.68
CA VAL A 32 -28.86 -15.17 10.71
C VAL A 32 -29.14 -13.79 10.12
N ASP A 33 -28.52 -12.78 10.71
CA ASP A 33 -28.39 -11.47 10.11
C ASP A 33 -27.54 -11.69 8.86
N GLU A 34 -28.19 -11.99 7.73
CA GLU A 34 -27.61 -12.03 6.39
C GLU A 34 -27.19 -10.61 5.93
N ASN A 35 -26.68 -9.78 6.84
CA ASN A 35 -25.63 -8.85 6.50
C ASN A 35 -24.31 -9.61 6.45
N ASN A 36 -24.18 -10.47 5.44
CA ASN A 36 -22.89 -10.67 4.77
C ASN A 36 -22.49 -9.32 4.14
N GLU A 37 -22.20 -8.30 4.96
CA GLU A 37 -21.10 -7.42 4.62
C GLU A 37 -19.91 -8.35 4.55
N GLU A 38 -19.61 -8.85 3.34
CA GLU A 38 -18.41 -9.61 3.03
C GLU A 38 -17.28 -8.99 3.85
N GLU A 39 -16.88 -9.67 4.94
CA GLU A 39 -15.90 -9.19 5.89
C GLU A 39 -14.64 -9.01 5.06
N LYS A 40 -14.43 -7.79 4.53
CA LYS A 40 -13.49 -7.56 3.43
C LYS A 40 -12.20 -8.22 3.83
N SER A 41 -11.85 -9.29 3.12
CA SER A 41 -10.64 -10.04 3.40
C SER A 41 -9.53 -9.04 3.60
N PHE A 42 -9.04 -8.92 4.84
CA PHE A 42 -7.99 -7.98 5.19
C PHE A 42 -6.68 -8.34 4.46
N ILE A 43 -6.63 -9.55 3.88
CA ILE A 43 -5.53 -10.02 3.06
C ILE A 43 -5.56 -9.37 1.69
N TRP A 44 -4.44 -8.73 1.32
CA TRP A 44 -4.17 -8.36 -0.05
C TRP A 44 -3.70 -9.55 -0.87
N ASP A 45 -4.05 -9.56 -2.16
CA ASP A 45 -3.57 -10.56 -3.11
C ASP A 45 -2.03 -10.58 -3.12
N GLU A 46 -1.47 -11.76 -2.90
CA GLU A 46 -0.03 -11.99 -2.92
C GLU A 46 0.58 -11.74 -4.30
N ASN A 47 -0.22 -11.70 -5.37
CA ASN A 47 0.25 -11.33 -6.70
C ASN A 47 0.44 -9.81 -6.86
N ILE A 48 -0.05 -9.00 -5.92
CA ILE A 48 0.04 -7.53 -5.96
C ILE A 48 1.19 -7.02 -5.09
N LEU A 49 1.32 -7.53 -3.86
CA LEU A 49 2.39 -7.19 -2.91
C LEU A 49 2.78 -8.42 -2.08
N PRO A 50 4.02 -8.50 -1.58
CA PRO A 50 4.42 -9.60 -0.70
C PRO A 50 3.53 -9.68 0.55
N LEU A 51 3.17 -10.91 0.94
CA LEU A 51 2.51 -11.14 2.23
C LEU A 51 3.48 -10.93 3.38
N THR A 52 3.00 -10.25 4.42
CA THR A 52 3.66 -10.16 5.72
C THR A 52 3.36 -11.39 6.56
N ASP A 53 4.15 -11.63 7.61
CA ASP A 53 3.92 -12.74 8.53
C ASP A 53 2.57 -12.63 9.25
N TYR A 54 2.06 -11.41 9.43
CA TYR A 54 0.71 -11.20 9.99
C TYR A 54 -0.39 -11.68 9.06
N LEU A 55 -0.19 -11.63 7.75
CA LEU A 55 -1.17 -12.06 6.75
C LEU A 55 -1.05 -13.55 6.39
N LYS A 56 0.14 -14.14 6.53
CA LYS A 56 0.32 -15.59 6.29
C LYS A 56 -0.58 -16.45 7.20
N ASN A 57 -0.86 -15.97 8.42
CA ASN A 57 -1.66 -16.68 9.41
C ASN A 57 -2.82 -15.81 9.94
N GLN A 58 -4.06 -16.07 9.53
CA GLN A 58 -5.25 -15.26 9.88
C GLN A 58 -5.81 -15.51 11.30
N THR A 59 -4.96 -15.48 12.32
CA THR A 59 -5.43 -15.57 13.71
C THR A 59 -6.11 -14.27 14.14
N ARG A 60 -7.06 -14.33 15.09
CA ARG A 60 -7.68 -13.14 15.70
C ARG A 60 -6.63 -12.16 16.25
N ALA A 61 -5.58 -12.69 16.87
CA ALA A 61 -4.46 -11.89 17.37
C ALA A 61 -3.73 -11.12 16.25
N ASN A 62 -3.54 -11.75 15.08
CA ASN A 62 -2.94 -11.07 13.93
C ASN A 62 -3.88 -10.02 13.34
N LYS A 63 -5.19 -10.31 13.20
CA LYS A 63 -6.18 -9.31 12.77
C LYS A 63 -6.13 -8.05 13.65
N CYS A 64 -6.14 -8.20 14.98
CA CYS A 64 -6.02 -7.06 15.91
C CYS A 64 -4.70 -6.30 15.75
N LYS A 65 -3.55 -7.01 15.68
CA LYS A 65 -2.24 -6.36 15.47
C LYS A 65 -2.20 -5.56 14.18
N ILE A 66 -2.81 -6.07 13.12
CA ILE A 66 -2.81 -5.36 11.85
C ILE A 66 -3.64 -4.08 11.94
N GLU A 67 -4.80 -4.12 12.58
CA GLU A 67 -5.61 -2.93 12.84
C GLU A 67 -4.83 -1.89 13.65
N GLU A 68 -4.17 -2.30 14.74
CA GLU A 68 -3.28 -1.43 15.52
C GLU A 68 -2.18 -0.79 14.64
N ILE A 69 -1.53 -1.61 13.80
CA ILE A 69 -0.48 -1.15 12.90
C ILE A 69 -1.01 -0.16 11.86
N SER A 70 -2.22 -0.39 11.33
CA SER A 70 -2.86 0.46 10.31
C SER A 70 -3.11 1.89 10.81
N ASN A 71 -3.27 2.04 12.13
CA ASN A 71 -3.50 3.30 12.83
C ASN A 71 -2.21 4.03 13.23
N LEU A 72 -1.03 3.42 13.04
CA LEU A 72 0.25 4.07 13.32
C LEU A 72 0.46 5.30 12.44
N ASN A 73 1.10 6.34 13.01
CA ASN A 73 1.49 7.53 12.28
C ASN A 73 2.99 7.79 12.42
N TYR A 74 3.75 7.42 11.39
CA TYR A 74 5.20 7.62 11.38
C TYR A 74 5.57 9.02 10.88
N LYS A 75 6.65 9.56 11.47
CA LYS A 75 7.25 10.81 10.97
C LYS A 75 7.74 10.62 9.51
N PRO A 76 7.73 11.67 8.68
CA PRO A 76 8.16 11.60 7.28
C PRO A 76 9.54 10.97 7.06
N SER A 77 10.53 11.26 7.91
CA SER A 77 11.86 10.63 7.83
C SER A 77 11.79 9.13 8.05
N LYS A 78 11.01 8.67 9.03
CA LYS A 78 10.83 7.25 9.33
C LYS A 78 10.13 6.52 8.18
N ILE A 79 9.13 7.14 7.55
CA ILE A 79 8.48 6.59 6.34
C ILE A 79 9.50 6.37 5.23
N ILE A 80 10.39 7.34 4.97
CA ILE A 80 11.45 7.20 3.96
C ILE A 80 12.44 6.11 4.34
N SER A 81 12.86 6.01 5.61
CA SER A 81 13.75 4.92 6.03
C SER A 81 13.09 3.55 5.87
N ILE A 82 11.79 3.42 6.19
CA ILE A 82 11.03 2.18 5.96
C ILE A 82 10.94 1.89 4.46
N ALA A 83 10.57 2.88 3.65
CA ALA A 83 10.41 2.72 2.21
C ALA A 83 11.72 2.30 1.55
N HIS A 84 12.83 2.96 1.89
CA HIS A 84 14.16 2.63 1.38
C HIS A 84 14.57 1.20 1.76
N ALA A 85 14.37 0.81 3.02
CA ALA A 85 14.69 -0.56 3.44
C ALA A 85 13.84 -1.61 2.71
N ILE A 86 12.56 -1.33 2.44
CA ILE A 86 11.71 -2.19 1.62
C ILE A 86 12.16 -2.20 0.16
N THR A 87 12.54 -1.06 -0.41
CA THR A 87 13.11 -0.94 -1.76
C THR A 87 14.33 -1.84 -1.92
N LEU A 88 15.26 -1.83 -0.96
CA LEU A 88 16.42 -2.72 -0.94
C LEU A 88 16.03 -4.19 -0.76
N GLU A 89 15.06 -4.50 0.10
CA GLU A 89 14.56 -5.87 0.28
C GLU A 89 13.95 -6.44 -1.01
N LEU A 90 13.14 -5.65 -1.73
CA LEU A 90 12.55 -6.05 -3.01
C LEU A 90 13.62 -6.21 -4.09
N LEU A 91 14.62 -5.32 -4.14
CA LEU A 91 15.77 -5.43 -5.05
C LEU A 91 16.56 -6.71 -4.84
N LYS A 92 16.83 -7.08 -3.58
CA LYS A 92 17.56 -8.31 -3.23
C LYS A 92 16.84 -9.58 -3.67
N LYS A 93 15.53 -9.53 -3.84
CA LYS A 93 14.71 -10.66 -4.36
C LYS A 93 14.73 -10.76 -5.88
N LEU A 94 15.09 -9.70 -6.60
CA LEU A 94 15.11 -9.70 -8.06
C LEU A 94 16.23 -10.61 -8.57
N SER A 95 15.93 -11.57 -9.43
CA SER A 95 16.91 -12.45 -10.07
C SER A 95 17.30 -11.93 -11.47
N ALA A 96 18.41 -12.42 -12.02
CA ALA A 96 18.76 -12.14 -13.42
C ALA A 96 17.68 -12.67 -14.38
N ARG A 97 17.09 -13.83 -14.05
CA ARG A 97 16.00 -14.42 -14.83
C ARG A 97 14.76 -13.53 -14.88
N ASP A 98 14.41 -12.89 -13.75
CA ASP A 98 13.29 -11.94 -13.72
C ASP A 98 13.47 -10.83 -14.77
N LEU A 99 14.71 -10.34 -14.93
CA LEU A 99 15.06 -9.29 -15.89
C LEU A 99 15.14 -9.80 -17.32
N ILE A 100 15.70 -10.99 -17.56
CA ILE A 100 15.74 -11.61 -18.89
C ILE A 100 14.32 -11.84 -19.45
N GLU A 101 13.39 -12.27 -18.60
CA GLU A 101 12.02 -12.57 -19.04
C GLU A 101 11.12 -11.32 -19.15
N TYR A 102 11.62 -10.14 -18.80
CA TYR A 102 10.82 -8.91 -18.77
C TYR A 102 10.87 -8.16 -20.11
N ASP A 103 9.75 -8.13 -20.83
CA ASP A 103 9.59 -7.41 -22.11
C ASP A 103 8.63 -6.21 -22.02
N GLY A 104 8.24 -5.83 -20.80
CA GLY A 104 7.23 -4.82 -20.53
C GLY A 104 5.81 -5.36 -20.40
N LYS A 105 5.48 -6.49 -21.03
CA LYS A 105 4.19 -7.19 -20.92
C LYS A 105 4.29 -8.38 -19.96
N LYS A 106 5.20 -9.30 -20.25
CA LYS A 106 5.58 -10.40 -19.37
C LYS A 106 6.44 -9.83 -18.25
N LYS A 107 6.07 -10.14 -17.02
CA LYS A 107 6.78 -9.72 -15.81
C LYS A 107 6.64 -10.79 -14.75
N SER A 108 7.71 -11.01 -14.01
CA SER A 108 7.66 -11.90 -12.85
C SER A 108 6.95 -11.23 -11.68
N LEU A 109 6.71 -12.03 -10.64
CA LEU A 109 6.11 -11.55 -9.40
C LEU A 109 6.99 -10.50 -8.71
N ASN A 110 8.32 -10.68 -8.70
CA ASN A 110 9.25 -9.71 -8.12
C ASN A 110 9.22 -8.35 -8.84
N ILE A 111 9.16 -8.35 -10.17
CA ILE A 111 9.00 -7.11 -10.95
C ILE A 111 7.65 -6.46 -10.67
N THR A 112 6.60 -7.28 -10.55
CA THR A 112 5.26 -6.80 -10.20
C THR A 112 5.26 -6.09 -8.84
N TYR A 113 5.94 -6.65 -7.83
CA TYR A 113 6.09 -6.01 -6.53
C TYR A 113 6.80 -4.66 -6.59
N LEU A 114 7.92 -4.56 -7.33
CA LEU A 114 8.63 -3.30 -7.50
C LEU A 114 7.74 -2.22 -8.14
N ILE A 115 7.02 -2.58 -9.21
CA ILE A 115 6.10 -1.68 -9.91
C ILE A 115 4.95 -1.23 -8.99
N ASN A 116 4.33 -2.17 -8.29
CA ASN A 116 3.17 -1.89 -7.44
C ASN A 116 3.58 -1.11 -6.18
N PHE A 117 4.75 -1.40 -5.61
CA PHE A 117 5.31 -0.62 -4.52
C PHE A 117 5.48 0.85 -4.91
N ASN A 118 6.12 1.12 -6.06
CA ASN A 118 6.29 2.49 -6.56
C ASN A 118 4.94 3.17 -6.82
N LYS A 119 4.03 2.51 -7.54
CA LYS A 119 2.70 3.06 -7.87
C LYS A 119 1.87 3.37 -6.62
N GLY A 120 1.82 2.45 -5.66
CA GLY A 120 1.05 2.65 -4.45
C GLY A 120 1.70 3.66 -3.52
N LEU A 121 3.03 3.77 -3.49
CA LEU A 121 3.72 4.83 -2.75
C LEU A 121 3.43 6.22 -3.32
N ILE A 122 3.40 6.37 -4.66
CA ILE A 122 2.96 7.62 -5.31
C ILE A 122 1.54 7.98 -4.86
N ASN A 123 0.60 7.03 -4.91
CA ASN A 123 -0.78 7.29 -4.52
C ASN A 123 -0.91 7.63 -3.03
N TYR A 124 -0.24 6.88 -2.15
CA TYR A 124 -0.24 7.09 -0.71
C TYR A 124 0.30 8.46 -0.33
N LEU A 125 1.46 8.85 -0.89
CA LEU A 125 2.06 10.16 -0.64
C LEU A 125 1.25 11.30 -1.28
N GLY A 126 0.55 11.06 -2.38
CA GLY A 126 -0.25 12.07 -3.08
C GLY A 126 -1.56 12.45 -2.38
N LYS A 127 -2.10 11.58 -1.51
CA LYS A 127 -3.44 11.75 -0.95
C LYS A 127 -3.60 13.00 -0.07
N ASP A 128 -2.68 13.21 0.87
CA ASP A 128 -2.82 14.26 1.90
C ASP A 128 -1.49 14.98 2.22
N ALA A 129 -0.44 14.76 1.43
CA ALA A 129 0.86 15.36 1.76
C ALA A 129 0.89 16.85 1.48
N LYS A 130 1.54 17.59 2.37
CA LYS A 130 1.90 19.00 2.13
C LYS A 130 3.20 19.05 1.35
N PHE A 131 3.32 19.95 0.37
CA PHE A 131 4.56 20.14 -0.42
C PHE A 131 5.82 20.29 0.46
N LYS A 132 5.72 20.99 1.60
CA LYS A 132 6.82 21.14 2.57
C LYS A 132 7.28 19.80 3.17
N ILE A 133 6.35 18.87 3.38
CA ILE A 133 6.65 17.51 3.85
C ILE A 133 7.33 16.71 2.75
N LEU A 134 6.79 16.75 1.52
CA LEU A 134 7.41 16.09 0.36
C LEU A 134 8.84 16.61 0.13
N LYS A 135 9.09 17.91 0.29
CA LYS A 135 10.45 18.47 0.19
C LYS A 135 11.42 17.84 1.20
N LYS A 136 10.96 17.65 2.44
CA LYS A 136 11.77 16.99 3.48
C LYS A 136 11.99 15.51 3.17
N MET A 137 10.95 14.84 2.67
CA MET A 137 11.05 13.44 2.25
C MET A 137 12.06 13.27 1.11
N ALA A 138 12.00 14.10 0.06
CA ALA A 138 12.93 14.04 -1.06
C ALA A 138 14.39 14.24 -0.61
N LYS A 139 14.64 15.22 0.28
CA LYS A 139 15.97 15.41 0.87
C LYS A 139 16.43 14.19 1.67
N ASN A 140 15.55 13.56 2.43
CA ASN A 140 15.91 12.35 3.18
C ASN A 140 16.19 11.16 2.24
N SER A 141 15.45 11.04 1.13
CA SER A 141 15.69 10.02 0.11
C SER A 141 17.04 10.21 -0.57
N GLU A 142 17.41 11.46 -0.87
CA GLU A 142 18.74 11.81 -1.38
C GLU A 142 19.86 11.41 -0.39
N LEU A 143 19.68 11.68 0.92
CA LEU A 143 20.62 11.26 1.96
C LEU A 143 20.76 9.73 2.06
N CYS A 144 19.67 8.99 1.81
CA CYS A 144 19.69 7.54 1.69
C CYS A 144 20.22 7.04 0.35
N LYS A 145 20.66 7.92 -0.56
CA LYS A 145 21.11 7.57 -1.91
C LYS A 145 20.05 6.80 -2.73
N ASP A 146 18.77 7.07 -2.46
CA ASP A 146 17.65 6.40 -3.10
C ASP A 146 16.94 7.32 -4.10
N TYR A 147 17.43 7.31 -5.35
CA TYR A 147 16.85 8.11 -6.41
C TYR A 147 15.54 7.55 -6.94
N ASN A 148 15.23 6.27 -6.70
CA ASN A 148 13.88 5.75 -6.94
C ASN A 148 12.86 6.48 -6.07
N LEU A 149 13.14 6.65 -4.77
CA LEU A 149 12.28 7.43 -3.87
C LEU A 149 12.27 8.91 -4.20
N VAL A 150 13.41 9.51 -4.56
CA VAL A 150 13.45 10.92 -5.03
C VAL A 150 12.52 11.08 -6.24
N ASN A 151 12.59 10.18 -7.22
CA ASN A 151 11.73 10.20 -8.40
C ASN A 151 10.25 10.08 -8.02
N ILE A 152 9.88 9.11 -7.17
CA ILE A 152 8.50 8.94 -6.68
C ILE A 152 7.97 10.23 -6.03
N ILE A 153 8.75 10.84 -5.14
CA ILE A 153 8.35 12.04 -4.43
C ILE A 153 8.25 13.23 -5.39
N GLN A 154 9.17 13.34 -6.34
CA GLN A 154 9.15 14.35 -7.40
C GLN A 154 7.89 14.22 -8.26
N MET A 155 7.50 13.01 -8.64
CA MET A 155 6.26 12.74 -9.38
C MET A 155 5.03 13.18 -8.58
N VAL A 156 5.02 12.94 -7.27
CA VAL A 156 3.93 13.40 -6.39
C VAL A 156 3.92 14.92 -6.30
N MET A 157 5.08 15.58 -6.15
CA MET A 157 5.17 17.04 -6.12
C MET A 157 4.59 17.70 -7.38
N ARG A 158 4.73 17.07 -8.55
CA ARG A 158 4.20 17.58 -9.83
C ARG A 158 2.67 17.66 -9.87
N GLN A 159 1.98 16.95 -8.99
CA GLN A 159 0.51 16.94 -8.92
C GLN A 159 -0.06 18.19 -8.24
N PHE A 160 0.78 19.00 -7.58
CA PHE A 160 0.37 20.22 -6.90
C PHE A 160 0.31 21.41 -7.85
N ARG A 161 -0.47 22.44 -7.49
CA ARG A 161 -0.32 23.77 -8.09
C ARG A 161 1.02 24.38 -7.65
N LEU A 162 1.94 24.54 -8.61
CA LEU A 162 3.31 24.99 -8.35
C LEU A 162 3.45 26.50 -8.54
N SER A 163 4.07 27.17 -7.55
CA SER A 163 4.66 28.49 -7.78
C SER A 163 6.01 28.35 -8.47
N LYS A 164 6.55 29.44 -9.03
CA LYS A 164 7.88 29.45 -9.70
C LYS A 164 8.97 28.75 -8.87
N LYS A 165 9.11 29.12 -7.59
CA LYS A 165 10.08 28.50 -6.65
C LYS A 165 9.86 26.99 -6.45
N LYS A 166 8.60 26.54 -6.41
CA LYS A 166 8.29 25.10 -6.26
C LYS A 166 8.57 24.34 -7.55
N LEU A 167 8.31 24.96 -8.71
CA LEU A 167 8.62 24.39 -10.01
C LEU A 167 10.14 24.22 -10.21
N GLU A 168 10.93 25.23 -9.83
CA GLU A 168 12.40 25.15 -9.86
C GLU A 168 12.92 23.98 -9.02
N LEU A 169 12.35 23.76 -7.83
CA LEU A 169 12.72 22.60 -7.00
C LEU A 169 12.36 21.25 -7.64
N VAL A 170 11.18 21.16 -8.26
CA VAL A 170 10.75 19.94 -8.95
C VAL A 170 11.62 19.65 -10.18
N LYS A 171 12.05 20.69 -10.89
CA LYS A 171 13.02 20.59 -11.99
C LYS A 171 14.39 20.17 -11.48
N PHE A 172 14.88 20.79 -10.41
CA PHE A 172 16.14 20.40 -9.77
C PHE A 172 16.20 18.89 -9.48
N TYR A 173 15.17 18.31 -8.85
CA TYR A 173 15.17 16.87 -8.60
C TYR A 173 15.07 16.04 -9.88
N LYS A 174 14.36 16.52 -10.91
CA LYS A 174 14.31 15.85 -12.22
C LYS A 174 15.71 15.81 -12.84
N ASP A 175 16.35 16.98 -12.92
CA ASP A 175 17.67 17.15 -13.53
C ASP A 175 18.74 16.39 -12.74
N LEU A 176 18.62 16.33 -11.41
CA LEU A 176 19.49 15.54 -10.53
C LEU A 176 19.45 14.04 -10.86
N ILE A 177 18.27 13.52 -11.22
CA ILE A 177 18.12 12.11 -11.60
C ILE A 177 18.60 11.90 -13.06
N GLU A 178 18.32 12.85 -13.96
CA GLU A 178 18.67 12.75 -15.40
C GLU A 178 20.17 12.94 -15.69
N ASN A 179 20.88 13.74 -14.91
CA ASN A 179 22.30 14.07 -15.14
C ASN A 179 23.30 12.99 -14.65
N GLY A 180 22.81 11.78 -14.38
CA GLY A 180 23.62 10.64 -13.98
C GLY A 180 23.61 10.44 -12.47
N VAL A 181 23.16 9.26 -12.05
CA VAL A 181 23.19 8.81 -10.67
C VAL A 181 24.56 8.13 -10.43
N PRO A 182 25.32 8.49 -9.38
CA PRO A 182 26.62 7.88 -9.13
C PRO A 182 26.51 6.39 -8.74
N GLU A 183 27.65 5.70 -8.66
CA GLU A 183 27.72 4.30 -8.22
C GLU A 183 27.28 4.12 -6.76
N GLY A 184 26.61 3.00 -6.47
CA GLY A 184 26.13 2.68 -5.11
C GLY A 184 24.84 3.40 -4.69
N TYR A 185 24.01 3.81 -5.66
CA TYR A 185 22.73 4.46 -5.45
C TYR A 185 21.59 3.63 -6.04
N VAL A 186 20.39 3.77 -5.48
CA VAL A 186 19.19 3.12 -6.04
C VAL A 186 18.65 3.94 -7.21
N LEU A 187 18.72 3.38 -8.41
CA LEU A 187 18.18 3.98 -9.64
C LEU A 187 16.65 3.92 -9.68
N PRO A 188 15.98 4.89 -10.33
CA PRO A 188 14.54 4.80 -10.60
C PRO A 188 14.20 3.51 -11.36
N PHE A 189 13.36 2.66 -10.75
CA PHE A 189 13.03 1.36 -11.33
C PHE A 189 12.29 1.48 -12.65
N GLU A 190 11.47 2.52 -12.82
CA GLU A 190 10.75 2.75 -14.08
C GLU A 190 11.70 2.88 -15.28
N TRP A 191 12.85 3.55 -15.10
CA TRP A 191 13.81 3.76 -16.17
C TRP A 191 14.61 2.49 -16.45
N MET A 192 15.11 1.85 -15.39
CA MET A 192 15.82 0.58 -15.48
C MET A 192 14.97 -0.50 -16.15
N LEU A 193 13.70 -0.63 -15.74
CA LEU A 193 12.78 -1.60 -16.34
C LEU A 193 12.47 -1.24 -17.79
N LYS A 194 12.25 0.04 -18.12
CA LYS A 194 12.06 0.45 -19.51
C LYS A 194 13.25 0.06 -20.40
N ASP A 195 14.47 0.38 -19.98
CA ASP A 195 15.67 0.03 -20.74
C ASP A 195 15.86 -1.49 -20.84
N CYS A 196 15.44 -2.24 -19.82
CA CYS A 196 15.45 -3.70 -19.79
C CYS A 196 14.47 -4.27 -20.82
N ALA A 197 13.23 -3.78 -20.85
CA ALA A 197 12.22 -4.18 -21.83
C ALA A 197 12.65 -3.83 -23.26
N ASP A 198 13.14 -2.59 -23.47
CA ASP A 198 13.65 -2.14 -24.76
C ASP A 198 14.85 -2.99 -25.23
N SER A 199 15.65 -3.53 -24.30
CA SER A 199 16.76 -4.42 -24.65
C SER A 199 16.30 -5.83 -25.00
N ASN A 200 15.37 -6.39 -24.23
CA ASN A 200 14.83 -7.74 -24.45
C ASN A 200 13.92 -7.85 -25.68
N VAL A 201 13.36 -6.75 -26.18
CA VAL A 201 12.65 -6.73 -27.47
C VAL A 201 13.64 -6.72 -28.65
N ASN A 202 14.88 -6.31 -28.44
CA ASN A 202 15.89 -6.13 -29.48
C ASN A 202 17.12 -7.02 -29.26
N VAL A 203 16.92 -8.29 -28.88
CA VAL A 203 18.00 -9.22 -28.48
C VAL A 203 19.10 -9.42 -29.52
N ASP A 204 18.78 -9.27 -30.80
CA ASP A 204 19.74 -9.42 -31.90
C ASP A 204 20.66 -8.20 -32.07
N SER A 205 20.43 -7.12 -31.34
CA SER A 205 21.26 -5.91 -31.37
C SER A 205 22.35 -5.99 -30.31
N GLU A 206 23.62 -5.96 -30.73
CA GLU A 206 24.77 -5.88 -29.83
C GLU A 206 24.67 -4.70 -28.85
N ILE A 207 24.18 -3.55 -29.33
CA ILE A 207 23.94 -2.36 -28.51
C ILE A 207 22.92 -2.65 -27.41
N ALA A 208 21.83 -3.34 -27.74
CA ALA A 208 20.81 -3.74 -26.78
C ALA A 208 21.36 -4.75 -25.77
N SER A 209 22.14 -5.74 -26.21
CA SER A 209 22.78 -6.71 -25.32
C SER A 209 23.76 -6.04 -24.34
N MET A 210 24.60 -5.12 -24.82
CA MET A 210 25.51 -4.35 -23.96
C MET A 210 24.75 -3.49 -22.95
N ARG A 211 23.65 -2.85 -23.35
CA ARG A 211 22.78 -2.09 -22.45
C ARG A 211 22.16 -3.00 -21.38
N PHE A 212 21.69 -4.19 -21.77
CA PHE A 212 21.16 -5.17 -20.81
C PHE A 212 22.22 -5.60 -19.78
N CYS A 213 23.45 -5.91 -20.21
CA CYS A 213 24.54 -6.24 -19.29
C CYS A 213 24.80 -5.11 -18.28
N LYS A 214 24.84 -3.85 -18.73
CA LYS A 214 24.98 -2.68 -17.84
C LYS A 214 23.84 -2.58 -16.82
N ILE A 215 22.60 -2.94 -17.21
CA ILE A 215 21.46 -2.98 -16.28
C ILE A 215 21.69 -4.04 -15.20
N ILE A 216 22.14 -5.25 -15.58
CA ILE A 216 22.45 -6.32 -14.64
C ILE A 216 23.53 -5.87 -13.64
N ASP A 217 24.61 -5.25 -14.11
CA ASP A 217 25.67 -4.74 -13.26
C ASP A 217 25.15 -3.70 -12.26
N LYS A 218 24.33 -2.74 -12.74
CA LYS A 218 23.71 -1.74 -11.87
C LYS A 218 22.74 -2.34 -10.86
N VAL A 219 21.99 -3.38 -11.23
CA VAL A 219 21.14 -4.12 -10.28
C VAL A 219 21.99 -4.81 -9.21
N ASN A 220 23.13 -5.39 -9.59
CA ASN A 220 24.03 -6.04 -8.63
C ASN A 220 24.66 -5.02 -7.68
N GLU A 221 25.08 -3.85 -8.18
CA GLU A 221 25.52 -2.72 -7.34
C GLU A 221 24.43 -2.29 -6.34
N MET A 222 23.18 -2.12 -6.80
CA MET A 222 22.06 -1.75 -5.94
C MET A 222 21.75 -2.80 -4.87
N LYS A 223 21.89 -4.09 -5.19
CA LYS A 223 21.69 -5.18 -4.22
C LYS A 223 22.76 -5.22 -3.14
N ALA A 224 23.98 -4.77 -3.46
CA ALA A 224 25.10 -4.70 -2.52
C ALA A 224 24.96 -3.55 -1.50
N ILE A 225 23.98 -2.66 -1.67
CA ILE A 225 23.74 -1.56 -0.72
C ILE A 225 23.32 -2.14 0.64
N GLU A 226 24.10 -1.80 1.65
CA GLU A 226 23.78 -2.03 3.06
C GLU A 226 23.13 -0.78 3.67
N TYR A 227 22.21 -1.00 4.60
CA TYR A 227 21.49 0.08 5.25
C TYR A 227 21.24 -0.25 6.72
N GLU A 228 21.61 0.67 7.61
CA GLU A 228 21.60 0.47 9.07
C GLU A 228 20.19 0.34 9.66
N PHE A 229 19.16 0.77 8.93
CA PHE A 229 17.80 0.74 9.42
C PHE A 229 17.26 -0.69 9.56
N ILE A 230 16.96 -1.09 10.80
CA ILE A 230 16.35 -2.39 11.07
C ILE A 230 14.88 -2.39 10.66
N LEU A 231 14.59 -3.06 9.53
CA LEU A 231 13.24 -3.27 9.03
C LEU A 231 12.54 -4.39 9.80
N LYS A 232 11.60 -4.01 10.68
CA LYS A 232 10.74 -4.92 11.45
C LYS A 232 9.46 -5.26 10.68
N GLU A 233 8.84 -6.37 11.04
CA GLU A 233 7.63 -6.84 10.36
C GLU A 233 6.46 -5.85 10.41
N LYS A 234 6.27 -5.18 11.55
CA LYS A 234 5.29 -4.09 11.66
C LYS A 234 5.51 -2.94 10.66
N HIS A 235 6.75 -2.70 10.23
CA HIS A 235 7.04 -1.67 9.22
C HIS A 235 6.59 -2.12 7.83
N ARG A 236 6.83 -3.40 7.48
CA ARG A 236 6.33 -4.01 6.24
C ARG A 236 4.81 -3.96 6.21
N GLN A 237 4.17 -4.44 7.28
CA GLN A 237 2.71 -4.44 7.42
C GLN A 237 2.14 -3.03 7.27
N PHE A 238 2.73 -2.06 7.97
CA PHE A 238 2.31 -0.68 7.88
C PHE A 238 2.38 -0.17 6.43
N LEU A 239 3.55 -0.26 5.78
CA LEU A 239 3.74 0.39 4.49
C LEU A 239 3.04 -0.37 3.36
N PHE A 240 3.09 -1.70 3.33
CA PHE A 240 2.36 -2.50 2.35
C PHE A 240 0.85 -2.34 2.51
N GLY A 241 0.32 -2.28 3.73
CA GLY A 241 -1.10 -1.99 3.96
C GLY A 241 -1.51 -0.63 3.39
N LYS A 242 -0.73 0.44 3.64
CA LYS A 242 -1.00 1.76 3.06
C LYS A 242 -0.90 1.76 1.53
N ILE A 243 0.08 1.06 0.96
CA ILE A 243 0.24 0.95 -0.50
C ILE A 243 -0.95 0.21 -1.11
N TYR A 244 -1.31 -0.96 -0.58
CA TYR A 244 -2.43 -1.77 -1.08
C TYR A 244 -3.74 -1.01 -1.07
N GLU A 245 -4.08 -0.39 0.07
CA GLU A 245 -5.29 0.44 0.18
C GLU A 245 -5.34 1.53 -0.90
N ASN A 246 -4.20 2.14 -1.24
CA ASN A 246 -4.12 3.23 -2.23
C ASN A 246 -3.92 2.73 -3.68
N LEU A 247 -3.66 1.45 -3.90
CA LEU A 247 -3.76 0.81 -5.20
C LEU A 247 -5.24 0.52 -5.51
N GLU A 248 -5.94 -0.12 -4.57
CA GLU A 248 -7.36 -0.50 -4.70
C GLU A 248 -8.31 0.71 -4.77
N LYS A 249 -8.03 1.78 -4.03
CA LYS A 249 -8.91 2.98 -4.01
C LYS A 249 -9.01 3.70 -5.37
N LYS A 250 -8.20 3.38 -6.38
CA LYS A 250 -8.43 3.87 -7.77
C LYS A 250 -9.65 3.22 -8.44
N HIS A 251 -10.15 2.09 -7.93
CA HIS A 251 -11.37 1.45 -8.42
C HIS A 251 -12.65 1.96 -7.74
N LEU A 252 -12.53 2.69 -6.64
CA LEU A 252 -13.65 3.44 -6.06
C LEU A 252 -13.72 4.79 -6.77
N LYS A 253 -14.54 4.88 -7.82
CA LYS A 253 -14.89 6.14 -8.50
C LYS A 253 -15.08 7.23 -7.42
N PRO A 254 -14.54 8.45 -7.61
CA PRO A 254 -14.86 9.54 -6.71
C PRO A 254 -16.38 9.63 -6.65
N LYS A 255 -16.96 9.64 -5.45
CA LYS A 255 -18.38 9.96 -5.26
C LYS A 255 -18.60 11.27 -5.97
N THR A 256 -19.19 11.23 -7.17
CA THR A 256 -19.72 12.41 -7.82
C THR A 256 -20.72 12.95 -6.82
N LYS A 257 -20.40 14.10 -6.21
CA LYS A 257 -21.46 14.93 -5.64
C LYS A 257 -22.42 15.16 -6.80
N LYS A 258 -23.58 14.50 -6.78
CA LYS A 258 -24.70 14.92 -7.61
C LYS A 258 -24.85 16.42 -7.34
N LEU A 259 -24.54 17.24 -8.33
CA LEU A 259 -25.05 18.60 -8.33
C LEU A 259 -26.56 18.44 -8.31
N THR A 260 -27.18 18.71 -7.16
CA THR A 260 -28.61 18.91 -7.11
C THR A 260 -28.90 20.17 -7.91
N SER A 261 -29.66 20.00 -8.99
CA SER A 261 -30.12 21.04 -9.91
C SER A 261 -31.14 21.96 -9.22
N LYS A 262 -30.75 22.65 -8.14
CA LYS A 262 -31.65 23.53 -7.39
C LYS A 262 -31.24 25.00 -7.32
N ASN A 263 -30.11 25.40 -7.91
CA ASN A 263 -29.67 26.81 -7.90
C ASN A 263 -29.37 27.40 -9.30
N LEU A 264 -30.12 27.00 -10.32
CA LEU A 264 -30.02 27.59 -11.68
C LEU A 264 -31.25 28.42 -12.07
N SER A 265 -32.11 28.79 -11.12
CA SER A 265 -33.29 29.63 -11.37
C SER A 265 -33.47 30.71 -10.30
N ALA A 266 -32.41 31.44 -9.99
CA ALA A 266 -32.52 32.75 -9.35
C ALA A 266 -31.42 33.64 -9.93
N ASN A 267 -31.85 34.71 -10.59
CA ASN A 267 -31.08 35.69 -11.38
C ASN A 267 -31.03 35.39 -12.89
N LEU A 268 -32.22 35.34 -13.50
CA LEU A 268 -32.48 36.06 -14.75
C LEU A 268 -33.30 37.30 -14.38
#